data_AF-A0A2D6PAU5-F1
#
_entry.id   AF-A0A2D6PAU5-F1
#
_cell.length_a   1.000
_cell.length_b   1.000
_cell.length_c   1.000
_cell.angle_alpha   90.00
_cell.angle_beta   90.00
_cell.angle_gamma   90.00
#
_symmetry.space_group_name_H-M   'P 1'
#
loop_
_entity.id
_entity.type
_entity.pdbx_description
1 polymer ?
#
loop_
_entity_poly.entity_id
_entity_poly.type
_entity_poly.pdbx_seq_one_letter_code
_entity_poly.pdbx_strand_id
1 'polypeptide(L)'
;MIRKLFILILFLFLLTNAIKAERIDVGETNIIAGKEVTLVNIGSYGSAILKIENQSKSLVVRRYGEPALIDNFQINILDWELEPGGEGYIEYELLKREFRCNTDLDCNDDNICTVDSCNLKTKKCLNEGSNCDLNGDCLSEGTRLNDPNIYCKKNLWSNQKNLKEECSNNYECISNTCSNNKCTGFLVGEPVEKGFSKITGYFVKESGDRKIKWPILLFSIIILITGILSIIRPKKIRKIIFPLSSFSDSFFRIIGIALIIIGILMTLFYLT
;
A
#
# COMPACT_ATOMS: atom_id res chain seq x y z
N MET A 1 -36.48 10.25 -21.84
CA MET A 1 -35.32 11.11 -22.15
C MET A 1 -34.12 10.84 -21.22
N ILE A 2 -34.33 10.71 -19.90
CA ILE A 2 -33.29 10.47 -18.87
C ILE A 2 -32.39 9.23 -19.13
N ARG A 3 -32.95 8.12 -19.62
CA ARG A 3 -32.19 6.88 -19.87
C ARG A 3 -31.13 7.00 -20.97
N LYS A 4 -31.35 7.85 -21.98
CA LYS A 4 -30.36 8.12 -23.05
C LYS A 4 -29.24 9.05 -22.57
N LEU A 5 -29.56 9.98 -21.68
CA LEU A 5 -28.58 10.89 -21.08
C LEU A 5 -27.61 10.14 -20.14
N PHE A 6 -28.10 9.17 -19.37
CA PHE A 6 -27.26 8.37 -18.47
C PHE A 6 -26.26 7.48 -19.23
N ILE A 7 -26.67 6.88 -20.35
CA ILE A 7 -25.77 6.08 -21.20
C ILE A 7 -24.70 6.97 -21.85
N LEU A 8 -25.05 8.19 -22.28
CA LEU A 8 -24.08 9.15 -22.83
C LEU A 8 -23.05 9.58 -21.78
N ILE A 9 -23.48 9.85 -20.54
CA ILE A 9 -22.58 10.22 -19.43
C ILE A 9 -21.67 9.05 -19.06
N LEU A 10 -22.19 7.82 -19.02
CA LEU A 10 -21.39 6.61 -18.77
C LEU A 10 -20.36 6.39 -19.88
N PHE A 11 -20.74 6.62 -21.14
CA PHE A 11 -19.84 6.50 -22.29
C PHE A 11 -18.76 7.59 -22.29
N LEU A 12 -19.10 8.83 -21.92
CA LEU A 12 -18.11 9.89 -21.69
C LEU A 12 -17.16 9.54 -20.53
N PHE A 13 -17.65 8.94 -19.45
CA PHE A 13 -16.81 8.52 -18.32
C PHE A 13 -15.85 7.38 -18.73
N LEU A 14 -16.32 6.42 -19.53
CA LEU A 14 -15.50 5.33 -20.06
C LEU A 14 -14.42 5.82 -21.04
N LEU A 15 -14.68 6.90 -21.78
CA LEU A 15 -13.71 7.55 -22.66
C LEU A 15 -12.64 8.37 -21.91
N THR A 16 -12.85 8.70 -20.62
CA THR A 16 -11.88 9.44 -19.81
C THR A 16 -10.78 8.59 -19.15
N ASN A 17 -10.72 7.29 -19.43
CA ASN A 17 -9.52 6.48 -19.16
C ASN A 17 -8.42 6.81 -20.18
N ALA A 18 -8.18 8.10 -20.42
CA ALA A 18 -6.99 8.54 -21.14
C ALA A 18 -5.79 8.07 -20.31
N ILE A 19 -4.89 7.35 -20.98
CA ILE A 19 -3.59 6.94 -20.42
C ILE A 19 -2.95 8.21 -19.88
N LYS A 20 -2.81 8.27 -18.55
CA LYS A 20 -2.31 9.46 -17.88
C LYS A 20 -0.81 9.49 -18.08
N ALA A 21 -0.35 10.27 -19.06
CA ALA A 21 1.05 10.62 -19.18
C ALA A 21 1.49 11.41 -17.95
N GLU A 22 2.65 11.07 -17.40
CA GLU A 22 3.32 11.81 -16.34
C GLU A 22 4.49 12.57 -16.94
N ARG A 23 4.83 13.72 -16.34
CA ARG A 23 5.93 14.57 -16.79
C ARG A 23 6.95 14.71 -15.67
N ILE A 24 8.23 14.74 -16.04
CA ILE A 24 9.32 15.07 -15.13
C ILE A 24 10.30 16.00 -15.86
N ASP A 25 10.62 17.12 -15.22
CA ASP A 25 11.56 18.12 -15.75
C ASP A 25 13.00 17.79 -15.32
N VAL A 26 14.01 18.23 -16.09
CA VAL A 26 15.43 18.01 -15.76
C VAL A 26 15.76 18.68 -14.42
N GLY A 27 16.35 17.91 -13.51
CA GLY A 27 16.66 18.30 -12.13
C GLY A 27 15.52 18.09 -11.13
N GLU A 28 14.30 17.78 -11.60
CA GLU A 28 13.16 17.46 -10.73
C GLU A 28 13.25 16.02 -10.22
N THR A 29 12.78 15.80 -8.98
CA THR A 29 12.60 14.48 -8.37
C THR A 29 11.11 14.16 -8.22
N ASN A 30 10.69 13.00 -8.72
CA ASN A 30 9.33 12.48 -8.56
C ASN A 30 9.35 11.07 -7.95
N ILE A 31 8.21 10.64 -7.40
CA ILE A 31 8.03 9.27 -6.90
C ILE A 31 7.53 8.38 -8.04
N ILE A 32 8.38 7.50 -8.56
CA ILE A 32 8.07 6.55 -9.63
C ILE A 32 8.16 5.14 -9.05
N ALA A 33 7.07 4.37 -9.13
CA ALA A 33 6.99 3.01 -8.57
C ALA A 33 7.39 2.91 -7.08
N GLY A 34 7.17 3.98 -6.29
CA GLY A 34 7.53 4.03 -4.88
C GLY A 34 8.99 4.38 -4.59
N LYS A 35 9.77 4.77 -5.61
CA LYS A 35 11.16 5.23 -5.48
C LYS A 35 11.26 6.70 -5.83
N GLU A 36 12.13 7.44 -5.14
CA GLU A 36 12.54 8.77 -5.57
C GLU A 36 13.42 8.67 -6.82
N VAL A 37 12.97 9.30 -7.91
CA VAL A 37 13.63 9.30 -9.21
C VAL A 37 13.83 10.73 -9.68
N THR A 38 15.08 11.09 -9.94
CA THR A 38 15.47 12.40 -10.49
C THR A 38 15.81 12.28 -11.97
N LEU A 39 15.24 13.14 -12.82
CA LEU A 39 15.68 13.25 -14.21
C LEU A 39 16.98 14.05 -14.26
N VAL A 40 18.09 13.40 -14.59
CA VAL A 40 19.42 14.03 -14.58
C VAL A 40 19.70 14.75 -15.89
N ASN A 41 19.39 14.13 -17.02
CA ASN A 41 19.68 14.66 -18.35
C ASN A 41 18.83 13.97 -19.42
N ILE A 42 18.62 14.65 -20.55
CA ILE A 42 17.99 14.12 -21.74
C ILE A 42 19.02 14.14 -22.88
N GLY A 43 19.26 12.98 -23.49
CA GLY A 43 20.11 12.83 -24.66
C GLY A 43 19.40 13.27 -25.94
N SER A 44 20.20 13.57 -26.97
CA SER A 44 19.78 14.16 -28.25
C SER A 44 18.75 13.35 -29.07
N TYR A 45 18.42 12.13 -28.66
CA TYR A 45 17.45 11.26 -29.32
C TYR A 45 16.27 10.88 -28.40
N GLY A 46 16.02 11.68 -27.36
CA GLY A 46 14.96 11.42 -26.39
C GLY A 46 15.26 10.28 -25.43
N SER A 47 16.53 9.94 -25.24
CA SER A 47 16.94 9.06 -24.15
C SER A 47 17.00 9.87 -22.85
N ALA A 48 16.53 9.33 -21.74
CA ALA A 48 16.62 9.98 -20.43
C ALA A 48 17.63 9.28 -19.53
N ILE A 49 18.35 10.05 -18.72
CA ILE A 49 19.19 9.53 -17.63
C ILE A 49 18.45 9.81 -16.34
N LEU A 50 18.03 8.75 -15.66
CA LEU A 50 17.33 8.81 -14.38
C LEU A 50 18.27 8.40 -13.25
N LYS A 51 18.24 9.12 -12.14
CA LYS A 51 18.94 8.73 -10.90
C LYS A 51 17.90 8.24 -9.90
N ILE A 52 18.07 7.03 -9.41
CA ILE A 52 17.18 6.41 -8.42
C ILE A 52 17.84 6.54 -7.06
N GLU A 53 17.10 7.03 -6.06
CA GLU A 53 17.61 7.14 -4.69
C GLU A 53 18.07 5.77 -4.17
N ASN A 54 19.20 5.75 -3.47
CA ASN A 54 19.85 4.53 -2.95
C ASN A 54 20.42 3.58 -4.02
N GLN A 55 20.49 4.00 -5.28
CA GLN A 55 21.25 3.28 -6.32
C GLN A 55 22.51 4.07 -6.72
N SER A 56 23.63 3.35 -6.83
CA SER A 56 24.92 3.94 -7.20
C SER A 56 25.04 4.24 -8.71
N LYS A 57 24.20 3.62 -9.54
CA LYS A 57 24.22 3.76 -11.00
C LYS A 57 22.96 4.47 -11.48
N SER A 58 23.13 5.40 -12.43
CA SER A 58 22.01 5.99 -13.15
C SER A 58 21.42 5.00 -14.16
N LEU A 59 20.11 5.06 -14.33
CA LEU A 59 19.35 4.28 -15.31
C LEU A 59 19.23 5.07 -16.60
N VAL A 60 19.57 4.46 -17.74
CA VAL A 60 19.40 5.07 -19.07
C VAL A 60 18.14 4.51 -19.72
N VAL A 61 17.14 5.35 -19.90
CA VAL A 61 15.88 5.01 -20.58
C VAL A 61 15.97 5.46 -22.03
N ARG A 62 15.73 4.57 -22.99
CA ARG A 62 15.77 4.90 -24.42
C ARG A 62 14.35 4.91 -24.98
N ARG A 63 13.98 5.95 -25.75
CA ARG A 63 12.67 6.04 -26.41
C ARG A 63 12.41 4.86 -27.36
N TYR A 64 13.42 4.48 -28.14
CA TYR A 64 13.39 3.34 -29.04
C TYR A 64 14.49 2.36 -28.67
N GLY A 65 14.21 1.47 -27.73
CA GLY A 65 15.18 0.49 -27.28
C GLY A 65 14.63 -0.48 -26.26
N GLU A 66 15.53 -1.28 -25.69
CA GLU A 66 15.19 -2.13 -24.55
C GLU A 66 14.63 -1.28 -23.41
N PRO A 67 13.47 -1.65 -22.85
CA PRO A 67 12.84 -0.88 -21.81
C PRO A 67 13.66 -0.88 -20.53
N ALA A 68 13.78 0.30 -19.92
CA ALA A 68 14.34 0.43 -18.60
C ALA A 68 13.29 0.04 -17.54
N LEU A 69 13.72 -0.70 -16.52
CA LEU A 69 12.87 -1.19 -15.45
C LEU A 69 13.18 -0.50 -14.12
N ILE A 70 12.14 -0.09 -13.40
CA ILE A 70 12.18 0.34 -11.99
C ILE A 70 11.14 -0.46 -11.23
N ASP A 71 11.56 -1.34 -10.32
CA ASP A 71 10.67 -2.17 -9.49
C ASP A 71 9.54 -2.86 -10.29
N ASN A 72 9.89 -3.48 -11.43
CA ASN A 72 8.98 -4.16 -12.38
C ASN A 72 8.07 -3.25 -13.22
N PHE A 73 8.23 -1.93 -13.13
CA PHE A 73 7.60 -1.00 -14.06
C PHE A 73 8.56 -0.68 -15.20
N GLN A 74 8.06 -0.81 -16.42
CA GLN A 74 8.69 -0.31 -17.62
C GLN A 74 8.34 1.16 -17.78
N ILE A 75 9.36 2.00 -17.87
CA ILE A 75 9.19 3.41 -18.25
C ILE A 75 9.20 3.48 -19.78
N ASN A 76 8.09 3.94 -20.34
CA ASN A 76 7.99 4.22 -21.78
C ASN A 76 7.96 5.74 -21.99
N ILE A 77 8.92 6.27 -22.74
CA ILE A 77 8.99 7.71 -23.05
C ILE A 77 8.02 7.98 -24.20
N LEU A 78 6.97 8.74 -23.91
CA LEU A 78 5.96 9.14 -24.88
C LEU A 78 6.45 10.33 -25.68
N ASP A 79 6.95 11.36 -24.99
CA ASP A 79 7.46 12.58 -25.60
C ASP A 79 8.63 13.18 -24.81
N TRP A 80 9.35 14.12 -25.42
CA TRP A 80 10.48 14.80 -24.78
C TRP A 80 10.81 16.12 -25.45
N GLU A 81 11.38 17.03 -24.68
CA GLU A 81 11.90 18.31 -25.16
C GLU A 81 13.22 18.62 -24.45
N LEU A 82 14.19 19.16 -25.20
CA LEU A 82 15.48 19.58 -24.69
C LEU A 82 15.78 20.98 -25.23
N GLU A 83 15.88 21.94 -24.33
CA GLU A 83 16.18 23.32 -24.65
C GLU A 83 17.70 23.58 -24.73
N PRO A 84 18.13 24.58 -25.52
CA PRO A 84 19.51 25.06 -25.51
C PRO A 84 19.88 25.57 -24.10
N GLY A 85 20.68 24.80 -23.37
CA GLY A 85 21.01 25.08 -21.96
C GLY A 85 20.92 23.86 -21.05
N GLY A 86 20.34 22.76 -21.52
CA GLY A 86 20.23 21.51 -20.76
C GLY A 86 18.96 21.41 -19.90
N GLU A 87 18.09 22.43 -19.97
CA GLU A 87 16.72 22.34 -19.45
C GLU A 87 15.86 21.51 -20.41
N GLY A 88 14.84 20.84 -19.89
CA GLY A 88 13.99 19.98 -20.71
C GLY A 88 13.08 19.10 -19.86
N TYR A 89 12.27 18.27 -20.52
CA TYR A 89 11.40 17.31 -19.86
C TYR A 89 11.22 16.04 -20.67
N ILE A 90 10.75 15.00 -19.99
CA ILE A 90 10.15 13.84 -20.64
C ILE A 90 8.72 13.67 -20.18
N GLU A 91 7.86 13.26 -21.11
CA GLU A 91 6.56 12.67 -20.81
C GLU A 91 6.70 11.15 -20.88
N TYR A 92 6.20 10.46 -19.86
CA TYR A 92 6.33 9.03 -19.73
C TYR A 92 5.05 8.37 -19.25
N GLU A 93 4.93 7.08 -19.53
CA GLU A 93 3.96 6.20 -18.91
C GLU A 93 4.66 5.05 -18.19
N LEU A 94 4.03 4.56 -17.13
CA LEU A 94 4.46 3.37 -16.42
C LEU A 94 3.63 2.18 -16.89
N LEU A 95 4.28 1.29 -17.62
CA LEU A 95 3.70 0.01 -17.99
C LEU A 95 4.12 -1.01 -16.94
N LYS A 96 3.16 -1.58 -16.22
CA LYS A 96 3.44 -2.71 -15.34
C LYS A 96 3.89 -3.88 -16.21
N ARG A 97 5.19 -4.18 -16.23
CA ARG A 97 5.69 -5.34 -16.96
C ARG A 97 5.44 -6.54 -16.06
N GLU A 98 4.56 -7.43 -16.50
CA GLU A 98 4.55 -8.76 -15.91
C GLU A 98 5.89 -9.40 -16.25
N PHE A 99 6.77 -9.51 -15.25
CA PHE A 99 8.01 -10.26 -15.38
C PHE A 99 7.66 -11.69 -15.81
N ARG A 100 8.26 -12.13 -16.92
CA ARG A 100 8.05 -13.46 -17.49
C ARG A 100 9.34 -14.25 -17.39
N CYS A 101 9.36 -15.25 -16.52
CA CYS A 101 10.50 -16.15 -16.39
C CYS A 101 10.49 -17.21 -17.51
N ASN A 102 11.67 -17.64 -17.97
CA ASN A 102 11.84 -18.75 -18.90
C ASN A 102 12.50 -19.96 -18.25
N THR A 103 13.30 -19.73 -17.21
CA THR A 103 14.00 -20.73 -16.41
C THR A 103 13.92 -20.37 -14.93
N ASP A 104 14.18 -21.33 -14.05
CA ASP A 104 14.23 -21.09 -12.60
C ASP A 104 15.29 -20.03 -12.23
N LEU A 105 16.38 -19.95 -13.00
CA LEU A 105 17.44 -18.96 -12.79
C LEU A 105 16.96 -17.52 -12.99
N ASP A 106 15.95 -17.31 -13.84
CA ASP A 106 15.36 -15.97 -14.04
C ASP A 106 14.59 -15.48 -12.80
N CYS A 107 14.28 -16.39 -11.87
CA CYS A 107 13.52 -16.10 -10.65
C CYS A 107 14.39 -15.89 -9.41
N ASN A 108 15.72 -15.99 -9.54
CA ASN A 108 16.62 -15.75 -8.44
C ASN A 108 16.39 -14.36 -7.83
N ASP A 109 15.86 -14.30 -6.62
CA ASP A 109 15.61 -13.05 -5.88
C ASP A 109 16.74 -12.71 -4.89
N ASP A 110 17.85 -13.45 -4.98
CA ASP A 110 19.02 -13.38 -4.11
C ASP A 110 18.71 -13.67 -2.63
N ASN A 111 17.54 -14.24 -2.32
CA ASN A 111 17.22 -14.74 -0.99
C ASN A 111 17.60 -16.22 -0.89
N ILE A 112 18.62 -16.52 -0.09
CA ILE A 112 19.10 -17.90 0.09
C ILE A 112 18.03 -18.83 0.71
N CYS A 113 16.98 -18.28 1.31
CA CYS A 113 15.95 -19.04 2.04
C CYS A 113 14.66 -19.28 1.26
N THR A 114 14.61 -18.83 0.00
CA THR A 114 13.56 -19.15 -0.95
C THR A 114 14.02 -20.24 -1.91
N VAL A 115 13.08 -21.10 -2.30
CA VAL A 115 13.25 -21.94 -3.48
C VAL A 115 12.61 -21.18 -4.64
N ASP A 116 13.46 -20.69 -5.53
CA ASP A 116 13.05 -19.90 -6.67
C ASP A 116 12.79 -20.82 -7.86
N SER A 117 11.57 -20.78 -8.37
CA SER A 117 11.15 -21.59 -9.50
C SER A 117 10.31 -20.79 -10.48
N CYS A 118 10.49 -21.08 -11.77
CA CYS A 118 9.68 -20.50 -12.81
C CYS A 118 8.50 -21.42 -13.13
N ASN A 119 7.29 -20.92 -12.91
CA ASN A 119 6.11 -21.61 -13.42
C ASN A 119 6.05 -21.45 -14.94
N LEU A 120 6.56 -22.44 -15.69
CA LEU A 120 6.66 -22.37 -17.15
C LEU A 120 5.31 -22.19 -17.87
N LYS A 121 4.19 -22.56 -17.24
CA LYS A 121 2.84 -22.42 -17.80
C LYS A 121 2.33 -20.98 -17.68
N THR A 122 2.51 -20.35 -16.52
CA THR A 122 2.07 -18.96 -16.28
C THR A 122 3.14 -17.92 -16.59
N LYS A 123 4.39 -18.38 -16.77
CA LYS A 123 5.60 -17.57 -16.88
C LYS A 123 5.83 -16.68 -15.66
N LYS A 124 5.35 -17.06 -14.47
CA LYS A 124 5.53 -16.29 -13.23
C LYS A 124 6.54 -16.97 -12.32
N CYS A 125 7.35 -16.17 -11.63
CA CYS A 125 8.21 -16.66 -10.57
C CYS A 125 7.42 -17.06 -9.34
N LEU A 126 7.86 -18.14 -8.72
CA LEU A 126 7.39 -18.67 -7.46
C LEU A 126 8.62 -18.75 -6.55
N ASN A 127 8.62 -17.93 -5.51
CA ASN A 127 9.71 -17.87 -4.53
C ASN A 127 9.14 -18.42 -3.22
N GLU A 128 9.24 -19.74 -3.04
CA GLU A 128 8.65 -20.42 -1.89
C GLU A 128 9.62 -20.42 -0.73
N GLY A 129 9.39 -19.54 0.25
CA GLY A 129 10.17 -19.50 1.48
C GLY A 129 9.72 -20.59 2.46
N SER A 130 10.61 -21.54 2.76
CA SER A 130 10.40 -22.55 3.83
C SER A 130 11.15 -22.21 5.12
N ASN A 131 12.22 -21.44 5.00
CA ASN A 131 13.15 -21.11 6.08
C ASN A 131 13.22 -19.59 6.30
N CYS A 132 13.71 -19.16 7.45
CA CYS A 132 13.89 -17.74 7.76
C CYS A 132 15.35 -17.34 7.61
N ASP A 133 15.59 -16.22 6.95
CA ASP A 133 16.91 -15.61 6.82
C ASP A 133 17.31 -14.93 8.14
N LEU A 134 18.51 -15.28 8.63
CA LEU A 134 19.21 -14.56 9.68
C LEU A 134 20.65 -14.29 9.24
N ASN A 135 20.92 -13.08 8.78
CA ASN A 135 22.25 -12.63 8.35
C ASN A 135 22.88 -13.51 7.25
N GLY A 136 22.08 -14.02 6.31
CA GLY A 136 22.53 -14.87 5.22
C GLY A 136 22.52 -16.37 5.55
N ASP A 137 22.10 -16.76 6.75
CA ASP A 137 21.87 -18.15 7.13
C ASP A 137 20.38 -18.50 7.06
N CYS A 138 20.07 -19.66 6.47
CA CYS A 138 18.70 -20.16 6.42
C CYS A 138 18.38 -21.10 7.57
N LEU A 139 17.59 -20.58 8.49
CA LEU A 139 17.15 -21.30 9.68
C LEU A 139 15.82 -21.99 9.42
N SER A 140 15.74 -23.27 9.79
CA SER A 140 14.53 -24.08 9.62
C SER A 140 13.35 -23.50 10.41
N GLU A 141 12.13 -23.78 9.94
CA GLU A 141 10.91 -23.45 10.68
C GLU A 141 10.99 -23.93 12.14
N GLY A 142 10.53 -23.09 13.07
CA GLY A 142 10.59 -23.34 14.52
C GLY A 142 11.90 -22.97 15.19
N THR A 143 12.94 -22.57 14.45
CA THR A 143 14.17 -22.04 15.05
C THR A 143 13.85 -20.81 15.90
N ARG A 144 14.32 -20.80 17.15
CA ARG A 144 14.07 -19.74 18.13
C ARG A 144 15.28 -18.84 18.27
N LEU A 145 15.03 -17.55 18.41
CA LEU A 145 16.01 -16.57 18.88
C LEU A 145 15.55 -16.11 20.26
N ASN A 146 16.50 -16.04 21.20
CA ASN A 146 16.21 -15.70 22.60
C ASN A 146 16.19 -14.19 22.83
N ASP A 147 16.80 -13.42 21.93
CA ASP A 147 16.75 -11.96 21.94
C ASP A 147 16.74 -11.44 20.49
N PRO A 148 15.60 -10.90 20.02
CA PRO A 148 14.29 -10.85 20.68
C PRO A 148 13.66 -12.27 20.78
N ASN A 149 12.69 -12.47 21.68
CA ASN A 149 11.91 -13.73 21.79
C ASN A 149 11.05 -13.98 20.53
N ILE A 150 11.69 -14.41 19.45
CA ILE A 150 11.06 -14.66 18.15
C ILE A 150 11.35 -16.10 17.69
N TYR A 151 10.53 -16.59 16.76
CA TYR A 151 10.73 -17.88 16.13
C TYR A 151 10.46 -17.79 14.63
N CYS A 152 11.09 -18.67 13.86
CA CYS A 152 10.86 -18.78 12.43
C CYS A 152 9.50 -19.45 12.15
N LYS A 153 8.64 -18.76 11.40
CA LYS A 153 7.33 -19.26 10.97
C LYS A 153 7.13 -19.00 9.48
N LYS A 154 7.20 -20.06 8.65
CA LYS A 154 6.96 -19.99 7.19
C LYS A 154 7.63 -18.79 6.53
N ASN A 155 8.95 -18.65 6.66
CA ASN A 155 9.79 -17.54 6.16
C ASN A 155 9.73 -16.18 6.90
N LEU A 156 8.90 -16.04 7.93
CA LEU A 156 8.83 -14.81 8.72
C LEU A 156 9.24 -15.04 10.17
N TRP A 157 9.98 -14.08 10.73
CA TRP A 157 10.20 -13.97 12.16
C TRP A 157 8.93 -13.52 12.86
N SER A 158 8.42 -14.35 13.76
CA SER A 158 7.21 -14.08 14.55
C SER A 158 7.55 -14.00 16.03
N ASN A 159 6.88 -13.12 16.76
CA ASN A 159 7.01 -13.06 18.22
C ASN A 159 6.52 -14.35 18.86
N GLN A 160 7.28 -14.85 19.84
CA GLN A 160 6.79 -15.91 20.71
C GLN A 160 5.59 -15.42 21.53
N LYS A 161 4.72 -16.37 21.84
CA LYS A 161 3.42 -16.19 22.45
C LYS A 161 3.46 -16.31 23.96
N ASN A 162 2.63 -15.50 24.62
CA ASN A 162 2.47 -15.46 26.06
C ASN A 162 1.60 -16.62 26.58
N LEU A 163 1.57 -16.76 27.90
CA LEU A 163 0.71 -17.73 28.59
C LEU A 163 -0.77 -17.60 28.17
N LYS A 164 -1.45 -18.73 27.96
CA LYS A 164 -2.85 -18.87 27.53
C LYS A 164 -3.17 -18.44 26.10
N GLU A 165 -2.22 -17.86 25.36
CA GLU A 165 -2.40 -17.59 23.93
C GLU A 165 -2.46 -18.89 23.13
N GLU A 166 -3.17 -18.85 22.01
CA GLU A 166 -3.35 -20.04 21.16
C GLU A 166 -2.05 -20.42 20.46
N CYS A 167 -1.72 -21.70 20.45
CA CYS A 167 -0.50 -22.23 19.81
C CYS A 167 -0.80 -23.51 19.04
N SER A 168 0.03 -23.79 18.03
CA SER A 168 0.04 -25.09 17.35
C SER A 168 1.26 -25.91 17.70
N ASN A 169 2.41 -25.25 17.95
CA ASN A 169 3.67 -25.91 18.28
C ASN A 169 4.32 -25.30 19.53
N ASN A 170 5.19 -26.09 20.17
CA ASN A 170 5.90 -25.71 21.38
C ASN A 170 6.78 -24.47 21.22
N TYR A 171 7.52 -24.38 20.11
CA TYR A 171 8.42 -23.25 19.83
C TYR A 171 7.69 -21.90 19.69
N GLU A 172 6.37 -21.91 19.46
CA GLU A 172 5.59 -20.69 19.38
C GLU A 172 5.45 -20.01 20.73
N CYS A 173 5.58 -20.74 21.84
CA CYS A 173 5.36 -20.22 23.20
C CYS A 173 6.69 -19.79 23.85
N ILE A 174 6.68 -18.69 24.60
CA ILE A 174 7.85 -18.27 25.42
C ILE A 174 8.29 -19.40 26.35
N SER A 175 7.32 -20.12 26.93
CA SER A 175 7.54 -21.29 27.80
C SER A 175 7.99 -22.56 27.09
N ASN A 176 8.07 -22.54 25.75
CA ASN A 176 8.33 -23.70 24.90
C ASN A 176 7.35 -24.87 25.10
N THR A 177 6.14 -24.61 25.59
CA THR A 177 5.14 -25.65 25.90
C THR A 177 3.76 -25.24 25.42
N CYS A 178 3.26 -25.96 24.41
CA CYS A 178 1.92 -25.83 23.87
C CYS A 178 1.09 -27.06 24.29
N SER A 179 0.00 -26.85 25.03
CA SER A 179 -0.89 -27.93 25.48
C SER A 179 -2.34 -27.50 25.34
N ASN A 180 -3.18 -28.40 24.81
CA ASN A 180 -4.58 -28.10 24.47
C ASN A 180 -4.72 -26.81 23.64
N ASN A 181 -3.85 -26.64 22.64
CA ASN A 181 -3.75 -25.46 21.78
C ASN A 181 -3.51 -24.14 22.53
N LYS A 182 -2.96 -24.17 23.75
CA LYS A 182 -2.61 -22.96 24.51
C LYS A 182 -1.20 -23.03 25.06
N CYS A 183 -0.54 -21.89 25.09
CA CYS A 183 0.76 -21.77 25.73
C CYS A 183 0.60 -21.96 27.23
N THR A 184 1.34 -22.93 27.77
CA THR A 184 1.34 -23.26 29.19
C THR A 184 2.71 -22.97 29.77
N GLY A 185 2.76 -22.37 30.96
CA GLY A 185 4.03 -22.14 31.65
C GLY A 185 4.57 -23.46 32.14
N PHE A 186 5.89 -23.62 32.16
CA PHE A 186 6.48 -24.61 33.03
C PHE A 186 5.99 -24.31 34.45
N LEU A 187 5.31 -25.27 35.07
CA LEU A 187 5.19 -25.32 36.53
C LEU A 187 6.60 -25.61 37.06
N VAL A 188 7.52 -24.65 36.97
CA VAL A 188 8.66 -24.60 37.88
C VAL A 188 7.99 -24.44 39.22
N GLY A 189 8.04 -25.50 40.04
CA GLY A 189 7.20 -25.69 41.23
C GLY A 189 6.87 -24.38 41.92
N GLU A 190 5.57 -24.07 41.99
CA GLU A 190 5.07 -22.87 42.64
C GLU A 190 5.69 -22.76 44.05
N PRO A 191 6.40 -21.67 44.39
CA PRO A 191 6.40 -21.25 45.78
C PRO A 191 4.94 -20.96 46.14
N VAL A 192 4.46 -21.68 47.15
CA VAL A 192 3.12 -21.51 47.74
C VAL A 192 2.99 -20.09 48.26
N GLU A 193 2.47 -19.17 47.43
CA GLU A 193 2.07 -17.86 47.91
C GLU A 193 0.55 -17.83 48.14
N LYS A 194 0.22 -17.79 49.43
CA LYS A 194 -1.11 -17.63 49.97
C LYS A 194 -1.72 -16.33 49.47
N GLY A 195 -2.88 -16.48 48.83
CA GLY A 195 -4.05 -15.63 49.02
C GLY A 195 -3.87 -14.14 48.77
N PHE A 196 -4.25 -13.70 47.57
CA PHE A 196 -4.88 -12.39 47.44
C PHE A 196 -6.21 -12.47 46.69
N SER A 197 -7.14 -11.76 47.28
CA SER A 197 -8.57 -11.76 47.05
C SER A 197 -8.97 -11.15 45.71
N LYS A 198 -9.87 -11.86 45.02
CA LYS A 198 -11.19 -11.38 44.60
C LYS A 198 -11.27 -9.87 44.31
N ILE A 199 -11.04 -9.48 43.06
CA ILE A 199 -11.54 -8.22 42.51
C ILE A 199 -12.61 -8.54 41.46
N THR A 200 -13.84 -8.29 41.91
CA THR A 200 -15.06 -7.96 41.16
C THR A 200 -14.78 -7.36 39.78
N GLY A 201 -15.37 -7.84 38.68
CA GLY A 201 -16.82 -7.85 38.48
C GLY A 201 -17.29 -6.46 38.05
N TYR A 202 -16.96 -6.03 36.83
CA TYR A 202 -17.60 -4.87 36.18
C TYR A 202 -18.49 -5.37 35.04
N PHE A 203 -19.79 -5.32 35.33
CA PHE A 203 -20.88 -5.50 34.40
C PHE A 203 -20.83 -4.44 33.30
N VAL A 204 -20.79 -4.86 32.02
CA VAL A 204 -21.33 -4.04 30.94
C VAL A 204 -22.79 -4.44 30.77
N LYS A 205 -23.65 -3.58 31.33
CA LYS A 205 -25.10 -3.70 31.33
C LYS A 205 -25.64 -3.35 29.95
N GLU A 206 -26.57 -4.17 29.47
CA GLU A 206 -27.40 -3.94 28.28
C GLU A 206 -27.99 -2.53 28.27
N SER A 207 -27.78 -1.81 27.18
CA SER A 207 -28.45 -0.56 26.87
C SER A 207 -29.59 -0.85 25.91
N GLY A 208 -30.81 -0.81 26.44
CA GLY A 208 -32.05 -0.86 25.69
C GLY A 208 -32.12 0.17 24.56
N ASP A 209 -32.65 -0.33 23.45
CA ASP A 209 -33.37 0.28 22.34
C ASP A 209 -33.63 1.81 22.37
N ARG A 210 -32.55 2.61 22.35
CA ARG A 210 -32.59 3.99 21.87
C ARG A 210 -32.25 3.96 20.39
N LYS A 211 -33.27 4.07 19.54
CA LYS A 211 -33.15 4.28 18.09
C LYS A 211 -32.02 5.26 17.80
N ILE A 212 -30.92 4.70 17.28
CA ILE A 212 -29.67 5.38 16.99
C ILE A 212 -29.92 6.39 15.86
N LYS A 213 -30.38 7.59 16.22
CA LYS A 213 -30.62 8.72 15.30
C LYS A 213 -29.38 9.64 15.18
N TRP A 214 -28.45 9.55 16.12
CA TRP A 214 -27.22 10.36 16.16
C TRP A 214 -26.23 10.21 14.99
N PRO A 215 -26.00 9.02 14.38
CA PRO A 215 -24.98 8.90 13.35
C PRO A 215 -25.38 9.59 12.05
N ILE A 216 -26.67 9.71 11.75
CA ILE A 216 -27.15 10.40 10.54
C ILE A 216 -26.87 11.92 10.65
N LEU A 217 -27.13 12.50 11.82
CA LEU A 217 -26.82 13.91 12.08
C LEU A 217 -25.30 14.16 12.03
N LEU A 218 -24.50 13.27 12.61
CA LEU A 218 -23.04 13.37 12.61
C LEU A 218 -22.47 13.26 11.19
N PHE A 219 -22.99 12.34 10.39
CA PHE A 219 -22.59 12.17 8.98
C PHE A 219 -22.95 13.40 8.13
N SER A 220 -24.14 13.98 8.35
CA SER A 220 -24.54 15.21 7.67
C SER A 220 -23.61 16.39 7.97
N ILE A 221 -23.21 16.55 9.25
CA ILE A 221 -22.26 17.60 9.66
C ILE A 221 -20.89 17.39 8.99
N ILE A 222 -20.40 16.15 8.91
CA ILE A 222 -19.13 15.83 8.25
C ILE A 222 -19.17 16.19 6.75
N ILE A 223 -20.28 15.88 6.05
CA ILE A 223 -20.47 16.24 4.64
C ILE A 223 -20.42 17.76 4.45
N LEU A 224 -21.12 18.52 5.31
CA LEU A 224 -21.14 19.99 5.25
C LEU A 224 -19.73 20.58 5.45
N ILE A 225 -19.00 20.12 6.48
CA ILE A 225 -17.63 20.56 6.74
C ILE A 225 -16.72 20.24 5.55
N THR A 226 -16.82 19.04 4.99
CA THR A 226 -16.02 18.61 3.84
C THR A 226 -16.33 19.45 2.60
N GLY A 227 -17.60 19.77 2.35
CA GLY A 227 -18.03 20.66 1.26
C GLY A 227 -17.47 22.08 1.41
N ILE A 228 -17.54 22.66 2.61
CA ILE A 228 -16.98 23.99 2.91
C ILE A 228 -15.46 24.00 2.70
N LEU A 229 -14.75 22.99 3.23
CA LEU A 229 -13.30 22.90 3.06
C LEU A 229 -12.89 22.72 1.60
N SER A 230 -13.70 22.03 0.79
CA SER A 230 -13.46 21.85 -0.66
C SER A 230 -13.55 23.17 -1.43
N ILE A 231 -14.37 24.12 -0.96
CA ILE A 231 -14.49 25.46 -1.56
C ILE A 231 -13.35 26.38 -1.10
N ILE A 232 -13.05 26.41 0.21
CA ILE A 232 -12.08 27.35 0.77
C ILE A 232 -10.64 26.93 0.45
N ARG A 233 -10.33 25.63 0.48
CA ARG A 233 -8.96 25.11 0.33
C ARG A 233 -8.87 23.91 -0.63
N PRO A 234 -9.20 24.09 -1.92
CA PRO A 234 -9.22 22.99 -2.90
C PRO A 234 -7.87 22.28 -2.98
N LYS A 235 -6.75 23.01 -2.93
CA LYS A 235 -5.39 22.44 -3.00
C LYS A 235 -5.06 21.47 -1.86
N LYS A 236 -5.53 21.72 -0.63
CA LYS A 236 -5.27 20.83 0.51
C LYS A 236 -6.18 19.61 0.50
N ILE A 237 -7.46 19.81 0.18
CA ILE A 237 -8.44 18.71 0.08
C ILE A 237 -8.07 17.75 -1.04
N ARG A 238 -7.57 18.26 -2.18
CA ARG A 238 -7.06 17.45 -3.29
C ARG A 238 -6.04 16.42 -2.84
N LYS A 239 -5.05 16.81 -2.02
CA LYS A 239 -4.03 15.87 -1.50
C LYS A 239 -4.61 14.76 -0.60
N ILE A 240 -5.74 15.00 0.05
CA ILE A 240 -6.32 14.08 1.05
C ILE A 240 -7.31 13.10 0.40
N ILE A 241 -8.24 13.60 -0.43
CA ILE A 241 -9.36 12.78 -0.93
C ILE A 241 -8.97 12.01 -2.18
N PHE A 242 -8.16 12.60 -3.06
CA PHE A 242 -7.78 11.99 -4.33
C PHE A 242 -6.31 12.29 -4.65
N PRO A 243 -5.39 11.33 -4.48
CA PRO A 243 -4.00 11.49 -4.97
C PRO A 243 -3.91 11.67 -6.51
N LEU A 244 -5.05 11.64 -7.22
CA LEU A 244 -5.15 11.91 -8.65
C LEU A 244 -5.00 13.42 -8.94
N SER A 245 -3.84 13.78 -9.48
CA SER A 245 -3.47 15.13 -9.89
C SER A 245 -4.22 15.70 -11.11
N SER A 246 -5.33 15.13 -11.58
CA SER A 246 -5.96 15.55 -12.85
C SER A 246 -7.11 16.55 -12.73
N PHE A 247 -7.67 16.79 -11.54
CA PHE A 247 -8.85 17.66 -11.39
C PHE A 247 -8.48 19.14 -11.16
N SER A 248 -9.17 20.02 -11.88
CA SER A 248 -9.02 21.47 -11.75
C SER A 248 -9.60 21.99 -10.43
N ASP A 249 -9.11 23.14 -9.95
CA ASP A 249 -9.64 23.76 -8.72
C ASP A 249 -11.14 24.10 -8.85
N SER A 250 -11.62 24.41 -10.06
CA SER A 250 -13.03 24.66 -10.35
C SER A 250 -13.90 23.42 -10.11
N PHE A 251 -13.40 22.23 -10.42
CA PHE A 251 -14.11 20.98 -10.20
C PHE A 251 -14.37 20.73 -8.71
N PHE A 252 -13.36 20.94 -7.85
CA PHE A 252 -13.52 20.81 -6.40
C PHE A 252 -14.51 21.82 -5.81
N ARG A 253 -14.60 23.03 -6.38
CA ARG A 253 -15.61 24.00 -5.95
C ARG A 253 -17.03 23.56 -6.30
N ILE A 254 -17.23 22.99 -7.48
CA ILE A 254 -18.54 22.46 -7.91
C ILE A 254 -18.95 21.28 -7.01
N ILE A 255 -18.04 20.34 -6.74
CA ILE A 255 -18.28 19.23 -5.81
C ILE A 255 -18.58 19.77 -4.41
N GLY A 256 -17.84 20.76 -3.93
CA GLY A 256 -18.06 21.37 -2.63
C GLY A 256 -19.48 21.94 -2.48
N ILE A 257 -19.98 22.66 -3.51
CA ILE A 257 -21.35 23.19 -3.53
C ILE A 257 -22.37 22.04 -3.53
N ALA A 258 -22.16 21.00 -4.34
CA ALA A 258 -23.05 19.84 -4.38
C ALA A 258 -23.12 19.11 -3.02
N LEU A 259 -21.99 18.90 -2.35
CA LEU A 259 -21.92 18.30 -1.01
C LEU A 259 -22.67 19.15 0.03
N ILE A 260 -22.57 20.48 -0.04
CA ILE A 260 -23.31 21.37 0.87
C ILE A 260 -24.82 21.21 0.67
N ILE A 261 -25.30 21.18 -0.58
CA ILE A 261 -26.72 20.98 -0.88
C ILE A 261 -27.21 19.63 -0.33
N ILE A 262 -26.43 18.56 -0.54
CA ILE A 262 -26.76 17.22 -0.02
C ILE A 262 -26.83 17.21 1.51
N GLY A 263 -25.84 17.81 2.19
CA GLY A 263 -25.84 17.90 3.66
C GLY A 263 -27.02 18.70 4.23
N ILE A 264 -27.42 19.79 3.57
CA ILE A 264 -28.62 20.55 3.97
C ILE A 264 -29.87 19.68 3.81
N LEU A 265 -30.04 19.00 2.67
CA LEU A 265 -31.18 18.13 2.42
C LEU A 265 -31.27 16.97 3.42
N MET A 266 -30.14 16.33 3.75
CA MET A 266 -30.11 15.27 4.77
C MET A 266 -30.47 15.79 6.17
N THR A 267 -30.02 16.99 6.53
CA THR A 267 -30.35 17.62 7.81
C THR A 267 -31.84 17.95 7.88
N LEU A 268 -32.42 18.49 6.81
CA LEU A 268 -33.86 18.78 6.73
C LEU A 268 -34.69 17.50 6.83
N PHE A 269 -34.32 16.45 6.09
CA PHE A 269 -35.00 15.14 6.15
C PHE A 269 -34.93 14.50 7.54
N TYR A 270 -33.85 14.73 8.28
CA TYR A 270 -33.72 14.23 9.65
C TYR A 270 -34.61 14.97 10.65
N LEU A 271 -34.86 16.27 10.41
CA LEU A 271 -35.66 17.13 11.28
C LEU A 271 -37.18 16.95 11.08
N THR A 272 -37.60 16.47 9.91
CA THR A 272 -39.00 16.11 9.58
C THR A 272 -39.35 14.71 10.06
#